data_AF-A0A3M1T7V8-F1
#
_entry.id   AF-A0A3M1T7V8-F1
#
_cell.length_a   1.000
_cell.length_b   1.000
_cell.length_c   1.000
_cell.angle_alpha   90.00
_cell.angle_beta   90.00
_cell.angle_gamma   90.00
#
_symmetry.space_group_name_H-M   'P 1'
#
loop_
_entity.id
_entity.type
_entity.pdbx_description
1 polymer ?
#
loop_
_entity_poly.entity_id
_entity_poly.type
_entity_poly.pdbx_seq_one_letter_code
_entity_poly.pdbx_strand_id
1 'polypeptide(L)'
;MTQTKDPTYLQQLTRGLREGVAALGGSTNDAQLEAWSVLIHESMSAHGRNFHSVQHVFDISAGADAVQTLAALFHDTVYYQVDGGLSRKQERVLGGVVQVGSEGLSLAPVDREADPLLSMLVDLFGFAPGQVLSPFGGLNEFLSALLAARVLSDVLGPPELVQVAACIEATIPFRKADEEGSPAEKLHARLQKVDANYGLGLGPERIAETVLRAVDLANRDVGNFATTDRAWFLDNTWKLLPESNIPLRQGALYTVGEYQLALKKMEGFFSFLDPAVVFGSFAGRPDAATLESMIARARRNIELGRRYLRAKLLAMSVLAALAELTGGDAPVALFMGDLPGPEHLTDRLEDFLPAPEARAELDPEVFELLAEGRKSESKFDLRNSPLAACLYGRLGDAGVVQALEHVAVPTTADGARALLDALPKDLRTSVALAAARIAHTRSDALRALA
;
A
#
# COMPACT_ATOMS: atom_id res chain seq x y z
N MET A 1 -6.67 -31.35 -23.43
CA MET A 1 -6.07 -30.00 -23.50
C MET A 1 -5.02 -29.91 -22.42
N THR A 2 -3.74 -29.92 -22.78
CA THR A 2 -2.65 -29.66 -21.83
C THR A 2 -2.75 -28.20 -21.41
N GLN A 3 -3.14 -27.93 -20.16
CA GLN A 3 -2.99 -26.60 -19.57
C GLN A 3 -1.50 -26.23 -19.67
N THR A 4 -1.19 -25.22 -20.48
CA THR A 4 0.10 -24.56 -20.45
C THR A 4 0.30 -24.00 -19.05
N LYS A 5 1.32 -24.50 -18.34
CA LYS A 5 1.67 -24.00 -17.02
C LYS A 5 2.33 -22.64 -17.17
N ASP A 6 1.95 -21.71 -16.30
CA ASP A 6 2.60 -20.40 -16.26
C ASP A 6 4.07 -20.54 -15.79
N PRO A 7 4.98 -19.71 -16.32
CA PRO A 7 6.37 -19.67 -15.87
C PRO A 7 6.45 -19.22 -14.40
N THR A 8 7.44 -19.73 -13.67
CA THR A 8 7.68 -19.32 -12.28
C THR A 8 8.10 -17.84 -12.22
N TYR A 9 7.94 -17.20 -11.06
CA TYR A 9 8.39 -15.82 -10.87
C TYR A 9 9.87 -15.61 -11.22
N LEU A 10 10.76 -16.50 -10.79
CA LEU A 10 12.19 -16.40 -11.13
C LEU A 10 12.44 -16.50 -12.64
N GLN A 11 11.70 -17.35 -13.36
CA GLN A 11 11.80 -17.44 -14.82
C GLN A 11 11.33 -16.15 -15.49
N GLN A 12 10.24 -15.57 -15.02
CA GLN A 12 9.71 -14.30 -15.53
C GLN A 12 10.67 -13.14 -15.26
N LEU A 13 11.22 -13.03 -14.04
CA LEU A 13 12.23 -12.03 -13.67
C LEU A 13 13.50 -12.17 -14.55
N THR A 14 14.01 -13.39 -14.68
CA THR A 14 15.20 -13.68 -15.50
C THR A 14 14.99 -13.25 -16.96
N ARG A 15 13.80 -13.55 -17.51
CA ARG A 15 13.45 -13.16 -18.88
C ARG A 15 13.36 -11.63 -19.02
N GLY A 16 12.63 -10.96 -18.13
CA GLY A 16 12.48 -9.50 -18.15
C GLY A 16 13.81 -8.76 -18.02
N LEU A 17 14.69 -9.21 -17.12
CA LEU A 17 16.05 -8.66 -16.98
C LEU A 17 16.89 -8.86 -18.25
N ARG A 18 16.88 -10.08 -18.83
CA ARG A 18 17.65 -10.38 -20.03
C ARG A 18 17.20 -9.53 -21.21
N GLU A 19 15.89 -9.50 -21.45
CA GLU A 19 15.29 -8.76 -22.56
C GLU A 19 15.48 -7.25 -22.39
N GLY A 20 15.24 -6.72 -21.18
CA GLY A 20 15.44 -5.31 -20.86
C GLY A 20 16.89 -4.86 -21.04
N VAL A 21 17.86 -5.60 -20.50
CA VAL A 21 19.28 -5.25 -20.65
C VAL A 21 19.73 -5.37 -22.11
N ALA A 22 19.34 -6.43 -22.81
CA ALA A 22 19.71 -6.62 -24.22
C ALA A 22 19.15 -5.53 -25.13
N ALA A 23 17.89 -5.10 -24.89
CA ALA A 23 17.26 -4.02 -25.65
C ALA A 23 17.94 -2.65 -25.43
N LEU A 24 18.63 -2.47 -24.31
CA LEU A 24 19.45 -1.29 -24.01
C LEU A 24 20.92 -1.46 -24.45
N GLY A 25 21.25 -2.52 -25.20
CA GLY A 25 22.59 -2.77 -25.74
C GLY A 25 23.57 -3.41 -24.76
N GLY A 26 23.12 -3.77 -23.56
CA GLY A 26 23.92 -4.50 -22.58
C GLY A 26 23.97 -6.01 -22.86
N SER A 27 24.88 -6.69 -22.17
CA SER A 27 25.00 -8.16 -22.23
C SER A 27 25.07 -8.73 -20.82
N THR A 28 24.37 -9.83 -20.60
CA THR A 28 24.31 -10.52 -19.29
C THR A 28 24.72 -11.96 -19.44
N ASN A 29 25.31 -12.52 -18.40
CA ASN A 29 25.46 -13.96 -18.25
C ASN A 29 24.39 -14.53 -17.31
N ASP A 30 24.23 -15.86 -17.33
CA ASP A 30 23.18 -16.53 -16.56
C ASP A 30 23.37 -16.38 -15.04
N ALA A 31 24.62 -16.29 -14.57
CA ALA A 31 24.91 -16.11 -13.14
C ALA A 31 24.50 -14.71 -12.65
N GLN A 32 24.68 -13.67 -13.47
CA GLN A 32 24.19 -12.32 -13.18
C GLN A 32 22.66 -12.32 -13.10
N LEU A 33 21.98 -12.89 -14.10
CA LEU A 33 20.52 -12.93 -14.13
C LEU A 33 19.92 -13.72 -12.96
N GLU A 34 20.54 -14.83 -12.58
CA GLU A 34 20.15 -15.60 -11.39
C GLU A 34 20.33 -14.75 -10.13
N ALA A 35 21.49 -14.13 -9.95
CA ALA A 35 21.76 -13.31 -8.77
C ALA A 35 20.76 -12.14 -8.62
N TRP A 36 20.44 -11.46 -9.71
CA TRP A 36 19.53 -10.32 -9.73
C TRP A 36 18.07 -10.76 -9.55
N SER A 37 17.63 -11.81 -10.24
CA SER A 37 16.27 -12.32 -10.09
C SER A 37 16.01 -12.85 -8.67
N VAL A 38 16.99 -13.52 -8.06
CA VAL A 38 16.89 -13.96 -6.66
C VAL A 38 16.88 -12.77 -5.71
N LEU A 39 17.70 -11.73 -5.94
CA LEU A 39 17.68 -10.51 -5.14
C LEU A 39 16.29 -9.84 -5.16
N ILE A 40 15.71 -9.65 -6.34
CA ILE A 40 14.37 -9.06 -6.50
C ILE A 40 13.32 -9.94 -5.82
N HIS A 41 13.33 -11.25 -6.12
CA HIS A 41 12.37 -12.19 -5.58
C HIS A 41 12.39 -12.23 -4.05
N GLU A 42 13.56 -12.34 -3.43
CA GLU A 42 13.69 -12.33 -1.97
C GLU A 42 13.24 -11.00 -1.35
N SER A 43 13.60 -9.88 -1.98
CA SER A 43 13.22 -8.55 -1.51
C SER A 43 11.70 -8.34 -1.49
N MET A 44 10.98 -8.92 -2.45
CA MET A 44 9.55 -8.72 -2.64
C MET A 44 8.69 -9.91 -2.17
N SER A 45 9.31 -10.94 -1.58
CA SER A 45 8.61 -12.10 -1.01
C SER A 45 8.65 -12.12 0.53
N ALA A 46 9.14 -11.05 1.16
CA ALA A 46 9.16 -10.94 2.62
C ALA A 46 7.74 -11.00 3.18
N HIS A 47 7.58 -11.53 4.40
CA HIS A 47 6.26 -11.82 5.00
C HIS A 47 5.33 -10.60 5.10
N GLY A 48 5.89 -9.39 5.16
CA GLY A 48 5.13 -8.15 5.14
C GLY A 48 4.53 -7.80 3.77
N ARG A 49 5.17 -8.21 2.67
CA ARG A 49 4.86 -7.81 1.28
C ARG A 49 3.61 -8.54 0.74
N ASN A 50 2.47 -7.87 0.77
CA ASN A 50 1.19 -8.44 0.32
C ASN A 50 0.65 -7.70 -0.92
N PHE A 51 0.81 -6.37 -0.95
CA PHE A 51 0.56 -5.53 -2.12
C PHE A 51 1.83 -5.41 -2.97
N HIS A 52 2.92 -4.89 -2.38
CA HIS A 52 4.21 -4.68 -3.06
C HIS A 52 4.99 -6.01 -3.18
N SER A 53 4.46 -6.92 -4.00
CA SER A 53 4.88 -8.32 -4.17
C SER A 53 5.53 -8.58 -5.53
N VAL A 54 6.12 -9.77 -5.73
CA VAL A 54 6.69 -10.14 -7.04
C VAL A 54 5.63 -10.15 -8.17
N GLN A 55 4.35 -10.39 -7.87
CA GLN A 55 3.31 -10.29 -8.90
C GLN A 55 3.09 -8.84 -9.36
N HIS A 56 3.18 -7.87 -8.43
CA HIS A 56 2.99 -6.44 -8.70
C HIS A 56 3.92 -5.93 -9.80
N VAL A 57 5.20 -6.32 -9.78
CA VAL A 57 6.16 -5.87 -10.82
C VAL A 57 5.76 -6.33 -12.22
N PHE A 58 5.13 -7.50 -12.34
CA PHE A 58 4.66 -7.99 -13.64
C PHE A 58 3.43 -7.25 -14.12
N ASP A 59 2.50 -6.96 -13.20
CA ASP A 59 1.26 -6.25 -13.50
C ASP A 59 1.54 -4.84 -14.05
N ILE A 60 2.52 -4.13 -13.48
CA ILE A 60 2.89 -2.78 -13.95
C ILE A 60 3.81 -2.79 -15.17
N SER A 61 4.59 -3.86 -15.39
CA SER A 61 5.48 -4.02 -16.55
C SER A 61 4.73 -4.38 -17.84
N ALA A 62 3.43 -4.67 -17.79
CA ALA A 62 2.65 -5.05 -18.95
C ALA A 62 2.65 -3.91 -20.00
N GLY A 63 3.23 -4.17 -21.18
CA GLY A 63 3.36 -3.17 -22.25
C GLY A 63 4.37 -2.06 -21.95
N ALA A 64 5.29 -2.28 -21.01
CA ALA A 64 6.42 -1.41 -20.73
C ALA A 64 7.54 -1.58 -21.77
N ASP A 65 8.30 -0.53 -22.05
CA ASP A 65 9.55 -0.65 -22.79
C ASP A 65 10.70 -1.20 -21.91
N ALA A 66 11.91 -1.29 -22.47
CA ALA A 66 13.06 -1.84 -21.76
C ALA A 66 13.45 -1.05 -20.50
N VAL A 67 13.39 0.29 -20.55
CA VAL A 67 13.71 1.15 -19.39
C VAL A 67 12.66 0.97 -18.32
N GLN A 68 11.38 1.05 -18.71
CA GLN A 68 10.25 0.90 -17.79
C GLN A 68 10.19 -0.51 -17.19
N THR A 69 10.53 -1.54 -17.95
CA THR A 69 10.59 -2.93 -17.47
C THR A 69 11.64 -3.05 -16.37
N LEU A 70 12.87 -2.59 -16.62
CA LEU A 70 13.91 -2.64 -15.59
C LEU A 70 13.53 -1.81 -14.36
N ALA A 71 12.94 -0.62 -14.55
CA ALA A 71 12.46 0.20 -13.43
C ALA A 71 11.38 -0.52 -12.61
N ALA A 72 10.36 -1.08 -13.26
CA ALA A 72 9.29 -1.85 -12.63
C ALA A 72 9.83 -3.02 -11.80
N LEU A 73 10.80 -3.77 -12.33
CA LEU A 73 11.38 -4.92 -11.63
C LEU A 73 12.12 -4.53 -10.33
N PHE A 74 12.58 -3.28 -10.21
CA PHE A 74 13.37 -2.82 -9.07
C PHE A 74 12.67 -1.83 -8.14
N HIS A 75 11.63 -1.11 -8.56
CA HIS A 75 11.11 0.07 -7.85
C HIS A 75 10.76 -0.15 -6.37
N ASP A 76 10.28 -1.36 -6.02
CA ASP A 76 9.88 -1.75 -4.67
C ASP A 76 10.85 -2.71 -3.95
N THR A 77 12.03 -2.92 -4.50
CA THR A 77 13.00 -3.87 -3.93
C THR A 77 13.50 -3.45 -2.56
N VAL A 78 13.41 -2.18 -2.16
CA VAL A 78 13.65 -1.73 -0.79
C VAL A 78 12.36 -1.16 -0.20
N TYR A 79 11.92 -1.69 0.94
CA TYR A 79 10.81 -1.13 1.73
C TYR A 79 11.17 -1.14 3.20
N TYR A 80 12.02 -0.18 3.57
CA TYR A 80 12.80 -0.23 4.80
C TYR A 80 11.93 -0.39 6.05
N GLN A 81 10.80 0.33 6.12
CA GLN A 81 9.93 0.34 7.30
C GLN A 81 9.10 -0.94 7.41
N VAL A 82 8.78 -1.56 6.27
CA VAL A 82 8.00 -2.80 6.24
C VAL A 82 8.89 -3.99 6.55
N ASP A 83 10.08 -4.04 5.96
CA ASP A 83 11.02 -5.16 6.09
C ASP A 83 11.86 -5.08 7.38
N GLY A 84 11.83 -3.94 8.09
CA GLY A 84 12.57 -3.74 9.33
C GLY A 84 14.05 -3.44 9.13
N GLY A 85 14.41 -2.86 7.98
CA GLY A 85 15.78 -2.57 7.58
C GLY A 85 16.12 -3.09 6.19
N LEU A 86 17.41 -3.12 5.87
CA LEU A 86 17.93 -3.73 4.65
C LEU A 86 18.19 -5.22 4.87
N SER A 87 17.90 -6.04 3.86
CA SER A 87 18.33 -7.44 3.87
C SER A 87 19.85 -7.54 3.71
N ARG A 88 20.46 -8.67 4.10
CA ARG A 88 21.90 -8.88 3.94
C ARG A 88 22.40 -8.70 2.51
N LYS A 89 21.59 -9.00 1.50
CA LYS A 89 21.96 -8.81 0.10
C LYS A 89 21.89 -7.33 -0.30
N GLN A 90 20.86 -6.62 0.17
CA GLN A 90 20.75 -5.17 -0.02
C GLN A 90 21.88 -4.43 0.70
N GLU A 91 22.23 -4.81 1.94
CA GLU A 91 23.35 -4.20 2.70
C GLU A 91 24.70 -4.35 1.99
N ARG A 92 24.95 -5.47 1.30
CA ARG A 92 26.18 -5.63 0.51
C ARG A 92 26.29 -4.61 -0.62
N VAL A 93 25.15 -4.21 -1.19
CA VAL A 93 25.12 -3.28 -2.31
C VAL A 93 24.97 -1.85 -1.83
N LEU A 94 24.18 -1.58 -0.77
CA LEU A 94 23.79 -0.25 -0.29
C LEU A 94 24.48 0.16 1.03
N GLY A 95 25.38 -0.67 1.54
CA GLY A 95 26.09 -0.41 2.80
C GLY A 95 26.73 0.97 2.81
N GLY A 96 26.50 1.73 3.89
CA GLY A 96 27.03 3.08 4.07
C GLY A 96 26.29 4.18 3.34
N VAL A 97 25.22 3.90 2.58
CA VAL A 97 24.40 4.94 1.91
C VAL A 97 23.54 5.72 2.90
N VAL A 98 22.99 5.02 3.90
CA VAL A 98 22.14 5.63 4.94
C VAL A 98 22.72 5.37 6.33
N GLN A 99 22.44 6.29 7.24
CA GLN A 99 22.83 6.20 8.64
C GLN A 99 21.59 6.31 9.52
N VAL A 100 21.55 5.51 10.59
CA VAL A 100 20.46 5.59 11.58
C VAL A 100 20.82 6.66 12.60
N GLY A 101 20.06 7.75 12.62
CA GLY A 101 20.17 8.84 13.59
C GLY A 101 18.97 8.89 14.54
N SER A 102 18.99 9.85 15.46
CA SER A 102 17.89 10.08 16.41
C SER A 102 16.59 10.54 15.75
N GLU A 103 16.68 11.19 14.60
CA GLU A 103 15.53 11.71 13.83
C GLU A 103 15.04 10.76 12.74
N GLY A 104 15.67 9.58 12.61
CA GLY A 104 15.38 8.60 11.56
C GLY A 104 16.60 8.30 10.70
N LEU A 105 16.36 7.80 9.49
CA LEU A 105 17.41 7.54 8.51
C LEU A 105 17.84 8.84 7.84
N SER A 106 19.14 9.09 7.78
CA SER A 106 19.71 10.17 6.98
C SER A 106 20.60 9.64 5.88
N LEU A 107 20.68 10.39 4.78
CA LEU A 107 21.64 10.14 3.72
C LEU A 107 23.06 10.37 4.25
N ALA A 108 23.96 9.40 4.07
CA ALA A 108 25.35 9.52 4.46
C ALA A 108 26.08 10.63 3.65
N PRO A 109 27.27 11.09 4.09
CA PRO A 109 28.11 11.94 3.26
C PRO A 109 28.37 11.30 1.90
N VAL A 110 28.23 12.10 0.84
CA VAL A 110 28.41 11.67 -0.55
C VAL A 110 29.73 12.24 -1.05
N ASP A 111 30.62 11.35 -1.50
CA ASP A 111 31.85 11.72 -2.20
C ASP A 111 31.72 11.31 -3.67
N ARG A 112 31.65 12.30 -4.56
CA ARG A 112 31.44 12.11 -5.98
C ARG A 112 32.60 11.36 -6.66
N GLU A 113 33.83 11.53 -6.18
CA GLU A 113 34.99 10.84 -6.76
C GLU A 113 35.01 9.37 -6.34
N ALA A 114 34.60 9.08 -5.10
CA ALA A 114 34.52 7.72 -4.59
C ALA A 114 33.31 6.95 -5.12
N ASP A 115 32.16 7.63 -5.27
CA ASP A 115 30.91 7.03 -5.74
C ASP A 115 30.14 8.00 -6.66
N PRO A 116 30.53 8.06 -7.94
CA PRO A 116 29.87 8.95 -8.91
C PRO A 116 28.42 8.55 -9.17
N LEU A 117 28.07 7.27 -9.03
CA LEU A 117 26.72 6.76 -9.25
C LEU A 117 25.77 7.22 -8.14
N LEU A 118 26.20 7.10 -6.87
CA LEU A 118 25.45 7.66 -5.74
C LEU A 118 25.25 9.17 -5.89
N SER A 119 26.32 9.90 -6.21
CA SER A 119 26.25 11.35 -6.44
C SER A 119 25.22 11.71 -7.52
N MET A 120 25.23 10.99 -8.64
CA MET A 120 24.28 11.22 -9.74
C MET A 120 22.83 10.98 -9.32
N LEU A 121 22.56 9.90 -8.58
CA LEU A 121 21.20 9.58 -8.15
C LEU A 121 20.71 10.51 -7.03
N VAL A 122 21.60 10.98 -6.17
CA VAL A 122 21.27 12.00 -5.15
C VAL A 122 20.82 13.29 -5.83
N ASP A 123 21.53 13.74 -6.86
CA ASP A 123 21.15 14.91 -7.65
C ASP A 123 19.82 14.70 -8.40
N LEU A 124 19.60 13.51 -8.97
CA LEU A 124 18.37 13.15 -9.68
C LEU A 124 17.14 13.20 -8.77
N PHE A 125 17.25 12.65 -7.56
CA PHE A 125 16.18 12.67 -6.56
C PHE A 125 16.04 14.04 -5.87
N GLY A 126 17.00 14.95 -6.09
CA GLY A 126 17.02 16.26 -5.45
C GLY A 126 17.25 16.17 -3.93
N PHE A 127 18.00 15.16 -3.49
CA PHE A 127 18.37 14.99 -2.09
C PHE A 127 19.69 15.70 -1.79
N ALA A 128 19.95 15.94 -0.50
CA ALA A 128 21.20 16.49 -0.01
C ALA A 128 21.89 15.53 0.98
N PRO A 129 23.24 15.46 1.00
CA PRO A 129 23.95 14.72 2.04
C PRO A 129 23.54 15.18 3.45
N GLY A 130 23.34 14.22 4.35
CA GLY A 130 22.86 14.47 5.72
C GLY A 130 21.34 14.70 5.84
N GLN A 131 20.60 14.81 4.73
CA GLN A 131 19.14 14.95 4.76
C GLN A 131 18.48 13.73 5.41
N VAL A 132 17.52 13.97 6.31
CA VAL A 132 16.64 12.92 6.82
C VAL A 132 15.68 12.45 5.72
N LEU A 133 15.69 11.15 5.45
CA LEU A 133 14.90 10.53 4.40
C LEU A 133 13.58 10.00 4.97
N SER A 134 12.47 10.54 4.47
CA SER A 134 11.13 10.13 4.87
C SER A 134 10.61 9.01 3.96
N PRO A 135 9.86 8.03 4.51
CA PRO A 135 9.12 7.05 3.70
C PRO A 135 8.20 7.72 2.66
N PHE A 136 7.58 8.85 3.02
CA PHE A 136 6.71 9.62 2.14
C PHE A 136 7.47 10.60 1.24
N GLY A 137 8.79 10.73 1.45
CA GLY A 137 9.67 11.63 0.71
C GLY A 137 10.56 10.92 -0.31
N GLY A 138 10.31 9.64 -0.59
CA GLY A 138 11.05 8.87 -1.59
C GLY A 138 12.22 8.03 -1.08
N LEU A 139 12.27 7.73 0.23
CA LEU A 139 13.33 6.90 0.81
C LEU A 139 13.43 5.52 0.14
N ASN A 140 12.30 4.84 -0.03
CA ASN A 140 12.27 3.47 -0.54
C ASN A 140 12.64 3.44 -2.02
N GLU A 141 12.04 4.35 -2.80
CA GLU A 141 12.27 4.53 -4.24
C GLU A 141 13.73 4.91 -4.52
N PHE A 142 14.32 5.79 -3.71
CA PHE A 142 15.73 6.15 -3.84
C PHE A 142 16.66 4.96 -3.62
N LEU A 143 16.43 4.18 -2.55
CA LEU A 143 17.27 3.02 -2.25
C LEU A 143 17.06 1.90 -3.28
N SER A 144 15.83 1.69 -3.77
CA SER A 144 15.52 0.79 -4.88
C SER A 144 16.19 1.21 -6.18
N ALA A 145 16.18 2.51 -6.51
CA ALA A 145 16.84 3.05 -7.70
C ALA A 145 18.35 2.89 -7.64
N LEU A 146 18.96 3.16 -6.47
CA LEU A 146 20.40 2.97 -6.27
C LEU A 146 20.78 1.49 -6.30
N LEU A 147 19.94 0.61 -5.75
CA LEU A 147 20.14 -0.83 -5.83
C LEU A 147 20.13 -1.30 -7.28
N ALA A 148 19.12 -0.89 -8.06
CA ALA A 148 19.04 -1.19 -9.49
C ALA A 148 20.28 -0.70 -10.23
N ALA A 149 20.66 0.57 -9.99
CA ALA A 149 21.77 1.19 -10.69
C ALA A 149 23.10 0.49 -10.40
N ARG A 150 23.40 0.16 -9.14
CA ARG A 150 24.64 -0.55 -8.75
C ARG A 150 24.67 -1.99 -9.23
N VAL A 151 23.51 -2.66 -9.30
CA VAL A 151 23.42 -4.04 -9.76
C VAL A 151 23.61 -4.14 -11.28
N LEU A 152 23.14 -3.14 -12.03
CA LEU A 152 23.18 -3.11 -13.48
C LEU A 152 24.39 -2.37 -14.06
N SER A 153 25.24 -1.75 -13.24
CA SER A 153 26.32 -0.85 -13.70
C SER A 153 27.41 -1.54 -14.52
N ASP A 154 27.58 -2.85 -14.36
CA ASP A 154 28.56 -3.61 -15.13
C ASP A 154 28.09 -3.93 -16.56
N VAL A 155 26.80 -3.76 -16.84
CA VAL A 155 26.17 -4.16 -18.11
C VAL A 155 25.47 -3.02 -18.83
N LEU A 156 25.20 -1.90 -18.15
CA LEU A 156 24.56 -0.71 -18.70
C LEU A 156 25.37 0.54 -18.38
N GLY A 157 25.38 1.50 -19.31
CA GLY A 157 26.06 2.78 -19.13
C GLY A 157 25.28 3.75 -18.25
N PRO A 158 25.93 4.80 -17.72
CA PRO A 158 25.28 5.84 -16.92
C PRO A 158 24.02 6.46 -17.55
N PRO A 159 23.94 6.71 -18.87
CA PRO A 159 22.73 7.23 -19.50
C PRO A 159 21.52 6.30 -19.34
N GLU A 160 21.70 4.99 -19.48
CA GLU A 160 20.64 4.00 -19.31
C GLU A 160 20.24 3.86 -17.83
N LEU A 161 21.22 3.84 -16.92
CA LEU A 161 20.97 3.73 -15.48
C LEU A 161 20.17 4.92 -14.94
N VAL A 162 20.48 6.15 -15.39
CA VAL A 162 19.74 7.34 -14.93
C VAL A 162 18.29 7.34 -15.42
N GLN A 163 18.03 6.78 -16.62
CA GLN A 163 16.67 6.66 -17.15
C GLN A 163 15.82 5.67 -16.32
N VAL A 164 16.42 4.54 -15.94
CA VAL A 164 15.79 3.57 -15.04
C VAL A 164 15.52 4.21 -13.67
N ALA A 165 16.51 4.90 -13.10
CA ALA A 165 16.37 5.59 -11.83
C ALA A 165 15.32 6.71 -11.87
N ALA A 166 15.20 7.45 -12.98
CA ALA A 166 14.18 8.48 -13.14
C ALA A 166 12.76 7.88 -13.18
N CYS A 167 12.59 6.70 -13.78
CA CYS A 167 11.32 6.00 -13.76
C CYS A 167 10.93 5.55 -12.35
N ILE A 168 11.88 5.08 -11.55
CA ILE A 168 11.66 4.72 -10.14
C ILE A 168 11.39 5.98 -9.29
N GLU A 169 12.09 7.09 -9.53
CA GLU A 169 11.83 8.35 -8.82
C GLU A 169 10.39 8.83 -9.00
N ALA A 170 9.83 8.66 -10.20
CA ALA A 170 8.47 9.07 -10.47
C ALA A 170 7.42 8.25 -9.70
N THR A 171 7.75 7.03 -9.24
CA THR A 171 6.81 6.20 -8.46
C THR A 171 6.65 6.68 -7.02
N ILE A 172 7.39 7.70 -6.56
CA ILE A 172 7.16 8.32 -5.25
C ILE A 172 5.75 8.94 -5.25
N PRO A 173 4.80 8.38 -4.47
CA PRO A 173 3.38 8.63 -4.70
C PRO A 173 2.90 9.94 -4.07
N PHE A 174 1.79 10.47 -4.60
CA PHE A 174 0.98 11.55 -4.01
C PHE A 174 1.71 12.88 -3.74
N ARG A 175 2.80 13.15 -4.46
CA ARG A 175 3.52 14.42 -4.37
C ARG A 175 2.69 15.55 -4.99
N LYS A 176 2.57 16.65 -4.25
CA LYS A 176 1.89 17.87 -4.71
C LYS A 176 2.80 18.68 -5.61
N ALA A 177 2.19 19.40 -6.55
CA ALA A 177 2.86 20.51 -7.22
C ALA A 177 3.08 21.65 -6.21
N ASP A 178 4.14 22.43 -6.41
CA ASP A 178 4.41 23.64 -5.65
C ASP A 178 4.86 24.77 -6.60
N GLU A 179 5.44 25.84 -6.06
CA GLU A 179 5.90 27.01 -6.82
C GLU A 179 6.92 26.67 -7.92
N GLU A 180 7.69 25.58 -7.76
CA GLU A 180 8.69 25.12 -8.73
C GLU A 180 8.07 24.21 -9.80
N GLY A 181 6.79 23.83 -9.67
CA GLY A 181 6.05 23.02 -10.63
C GLY A 181 5.61 21.66 -10.09
N SER A 182 5.09 20.84 -11.01
CA SER A 182 4.69 19.46 -10.75
C SER A 182 5.90 18.55 -10.51
N PRO A 183 5.71 17.38 -9.86
CA PRO A 183 6.80 16.41 -9.67
C PRO A 183 7.50 16.00 -10.97
N ALA A 184 6.75 15.88 -12.08
CA ALA A 184 7.32 15.54 -13.38
C ALA A 184 8.17 16.67 -13.97
N GLU A 185 7.75 17.93 -13.81
CA GLU A 185 8.54 19.09 -14.23
C GLU A 185 9.83 19.23 -13.41
N LYS A 186 9.77 18.94 -12.11
CA LYS A 186 10.96 18.89 -11.24
C LYS A 186 11.92 17.78 -11.64
N LEU A 187 11.40 16.57 -11.92
CA LEU A 187 12.20 15.48 -12.43
C LEU A 187 12.87 15.85 -13.76
N HIS A 188 12.14 16.47 -14.68
CA HIS A 188 12.69 16.98 -15.93
C HIS A 188 13.84 17.98 -15.71
N ALA A 189 13.64 18.99 -14.85
CA ALA A 189 14.67 19.99 -14.55
C ALA A 189 15.90 19.38 -13.88
N ARG A 190 15.72 18.42 -12.96
CA ARG A 190 16.84 17.69 -12.33
C ARG A 190 17.57 16.81 -13.33
N LEU A 191 16.86 16.12 -14.22
CA LEU A 191 17.46 15.27 -15.24
C LEU A 191 18.29 16.10 -16.25
N GLN A 192 17.86 17.32 -16.60
CA GLN A 192 18.67 18.27 -17.38
C GLN A 192 19.98 18.65 -16.68
N LYS A 193 19.91 18.95 -15.37
CA LYS A 193 21.10 19.26 -14.58
C LYS A 193 22.04 18.05 -14.48
N VAL A 194 21.48 16.86 -14.28
CA VAL A 194 22.25 15.61 -14.20
C VAL A 194 22.92 15.30 -15.55
N ASP A 195 22.21 15.42 -16.68
CA ASP A 195 22.79 15.22 -18.01
C ASP A 195 24.00 16.14 -18.24
N ALA A 196 23.87 17.43 -17.89
CA ALA A 196 24.94 18.41 -18.02
C ALA A 196 26.11 18.16 -17.03
N ASN A 197 25.81 17.90 -15.76
CA ASN A 197 26.82 17.77 -14.71
C ASN A 197 27.64 16.49 -14.82
N TYR A 198 27.06 15.42 -15.37
CA TYR A 198 27.70 14.10 -15.49
C TYR A 198 28.05 13.74 -16.94
N GLY A 199 27.74 14.61 -17.91
CA GLY A 199 28.11 14.44 -19.31
C GLY A 199 27.46 13.21 -19.96
N LEU A 200 26.19 12.95 -19.66
CA LEU A 200 25.51 11.71 -20.08
C LEU A 200 25.17 11.72 -21.58
N GLY A 201 25.05 12.91 -22.19
CA GLY A 201 24.77 13.04 -23.62
C GLY A 201 23.38 12.56 -24.01
N LEU A 202 22.40 12.64 -23.09
CA LEU A 202 21.01 12.30 -23.38
C LEU A 202 20.41 13.28 -24.39
N GLY A 203 20.65 14.57 -24.18
CA GLY A 203 20.02 15.63 -24.96
C GLY A 203 18.53 15.84 -24.64
N PRO A 204 17.94 16.95 -25.11
CA PRO A 204 16.61 17.39 -24.66
C PRO A 204 15.48 16.42 -25.03
N GLU A 205 15.54 15.79 -26.20
CA GLU A 205 14.50 14.85 -26.65
C GLU A 205 14.46 13.59 -25.79
N ARG A 206 15.62 12.98 -25.53
CA ARG A 206 15.72 11.76 -24.70
C ARG A 206 15.38 12.05 -23.24
N ILE A 207 15.73 13.23 -22.73
CA ILE A 207 15.30 13.68 -21.39
C ILE A 207 13.78 13.76 -21.31
N ALA A 208 13.12 14.42 -22.27
CA ALA A 208 11.67 14.52 -22.29
C ALA A 208 11.00 13.14 -22.41
N GLU A 209 11.53 12.27 -23.27
CA GLU A 209 11.06 10.88 -23.41
C GLU A 209 11.21 10.08 -22.10
N THR A 210 12.31 10.28 -21.37
CA THR A 210 12.55 9.63 -20.07
C THR A 210 11.50 10.03 -19.04
N VAL A 211 11.16 11.31 -18.96
CA VAL A 211 10.13 11.78 -18.04
C VAL A 211 8.74 11.28 -18.45
N LEU A 212 8.46 11.19 -19.75
CA LEU A 212 7.23 10.56 -20.25
C LEU A 212 7.11 9.08 -19.83
N ARG A 213 8.19 8.30 -19.98
CA ARG A 213 8.27 6.91 -19.50
C ARG A 213 8.05 6.81 -18.00
N ALA A 214 8.66 7.72 -17.24
CA ALA A 214 8.59 7.76 -15.80
C ALA A 214 7.15 8.06 -15.31
N VAL A 215 6.49 9.05 -15.90
CA VAL A 215 5.08 9.37 -15.60
C VAL A 215 4.14 8.23 -15.97
N ASP A 216 4.35 7.58 -17.13
CA ASP A 216 3.55 6.44 -17.53
C ASP A 216 3.69 5.27 -16.55
N LEU A 217 4.92 4.94 -16.11
CA LEU A 217 5.15 3.90 -15.12
C LEU A 217 4.51 4.25 -13.76
N ALA A 218 4.71 5.47 -13.27
CA ALA A 218 4.12 5.93 -12.02
C ALA A 218 2.58 5.86 -12.04
N ASN A 219 1.96 6.23 -13.17
CA ASN A 219 0.51 6.12 -13.33
C ASN A 219 0.02 4.67 -13.36
N ARG A 220 0.81 3.72 -13.87
CA ARG A 220 0.47 2.28 -13.83
C ARG A 220 0.58 1.71 -12.43
N ASP A 221 1.62 2.10 -11.68
CA ASP A 221 1.85 1.68 -10.30
C ASP A 221 0.65 1.99 -9.38
N VAL A 222 0.12 3.21 -9.49
CA VAL A 222 -1.10 3.63 -8.78
C VAL A 222 -2.39 3.38 -9.56
N GLY A 223 -2.33 2.64 -10.68
CA GLY A 223 -3.46 2.42 -11.61
C GLY A 223 -4.71 1.82 -10.95
N ASN A 224 -4.51 1.07 -9.86
CA ASN A 224 -5.54 0.59 -8.95
C ASN A 224 -6.61 1.64 -8.61
N PHE A 225 -6.21 2.88 -8.34
CA PHE A 225 -7.13 3.94 -7.95
C PHE A 225 -8.15 4.30 -9.04
N ALA A 226 -7.83 4.12 -10.33
CA ALA A 226 -8.72 4.46 -11.44
C ALA A 226 -9.54 3.27 -11.99
N THR A 227 -9.51 2.11 -11.33
CA THR A 227 -10.30 0.96 -11.75
C THR A 227 -11.80 1.23 -11.70
N THR A 228 -12.55 0.57 -12.58
CA THR A 228 -14.02 0.52 -12.50
C THR A 228 -14.50 -0.60 -11.59
N ASP A 229 -13.62 -1.53 -11.22
CA ASP A 229 -13.91 -2.68 -10.37
C ASP A 229 -13.62 -2.35 -8.90
N ARG A 230 -14.69 -1.98 -8.17
CA ARG A 230 -14.61 -1.49 -6.79
C ARG A 230 -14.18 -2.57 -5.81
N ALA A 231 -14.61 -3.81 -6.06
CA ALA A 231 -14.21 -4.95 -5.22
C ALA A 231 -12.71 -5.22 -5.37
N TRP A 232 -12.16 -5.03 -6.57
CA TRP A 232 -10.71 -5.09 -6.81
C TRP A 232 -9.97 -3.90 -6.19
N PHE A 233 -10.50 -2.68 -6.25
CA PHE A 233 -9.93 -1.52 -5.57
C PHE A 233 -9.76 -1.76 -4.05
N LEU A 234 -10.82 -2.25 -3.40
CA LEU A 234 -10.78 -2.57 -1.98
C LEU A 234 -9.89 -3.76 -1.66
N ASP A 235 -9.81 -4.76 -2.54
CA ASP A 235 -8.92 -5.92 -2.37
C ASP A 235 -7.45 -5.47 -2.27
N ASN A 236 -7.03 -4.60 -3.18
CA ASN A 236 -5.69 -3.99 -3.16
C ASN A 236 -5.46 -3.12 -1.91
N THR A 237 -6.46 -2.33 -1.53
CA THR A 237 -6.41 -1.55 -0.27
C THR A 237 -6.22 -2.47 0.94
N TRP A 238 -6.88 -3.63 0.96
CA TRP A 238 -6.78 -4.60 2.07
C TRP A 238 -5.40 -5.24 2.17
N LYS A 239 -4.70 -5.43 1.04
CA LYS A 239 -3.33 -5.95 1.01
C LYS A 239 -2.31 -5.01 1.67
N LEU A 240 -2.61 -3.70 1.74
CA LEU A 240 -1.74 -2.70 2.39
C LEU A 240 -1.84 -2.70 3.93
N LEU A 241 -2.94 -3.22 4.50
CA LEU A 241 -3.13 -3.26 5.95
C LEU A 241 -2.03 -4.06 6.68
N PRO A 242 -1.69 -5.31 6.31
CA PRO A 242 -0.61 -6.04 6.97
C PRO A 242 0.77 -5.41 6.71
N GLU A 243 0.98 -4.74 5.59
CA GLU A 243 2.24 -4.03 5.31
C GLU A 243 2.50 -2.92 6.32
N SER A 244 1.50 -2.12 6.64
CA SER A 244 1.64 -0.99 7.57
C SER A 244 1.37 -1.34 9.05
N ASN A 245 0.89 -2.56 9.34
CA ASN A 245 0.50 -2.97 10.69
C ASN A 245 1.07 -4.36 11.04
N ILE A 246 2.13 -4.37 11.86
CA ILE A 246 2.86 -5.58 12.27
C ILE A 246 1.93 -6.67 12.86
N PRO A 247 0.97 -6.38 13.76
CA PRO A 247 0.12 -7.42 14.34
C PRO A 247 -0.69 -8.21 13.29
N LEU A 248 -1.12 -7.54 12.20
CA LEU A 248 -1.92 -8.17 11.15
C LEU A 248 -1.09 -9.09 10.23
N ARG A 249 0.25 -8.99 10.24
CA ARG A 249 1.11 -9.84 9.41
C ARG A 249 1.07 -11.31 9.86
N GLN A 250 1.03 -11.53 11.18
CA GLN A 250 1.15 -12.85 11.79
C GLN A 250 -0.15 -13.68 11.75
N GLY A 251 -1.24 -13.15 11.18
CA GLY A 251 -2.40 -13.90 10.70
C GLY A 251 -3.31 -14.55 11.75
N ALA A 252 -3.00 -14.53 13.05
CA ALA A 252 -3.81 -15.28 14.03
C ALA A 252 -3.96 -14.67 15.43
N LEU A 253 -3.11 -13.71 15.83
CA LEU A 253 -3.05 -13.25 17.23
C LEU A 253 -2.95 -11.73 17.31
N TYR A 254 -3.98 -11.04 16.83
CA TYR A 254 -4.11 -9.59 17.00
C TYR A 254 -5.35 -9.27 17.84
N THR A 255 -5.26 -8.17 18.59
CA THR A 255 -6.34 -7.73 19.48
C THR A 255 -7.37 -6.88 18.75
N VAL A 256 -8.54 -6.71 19.39
CA VAL A 256 -9.58 -5.79 18.92
C VAL A 256 -9.03 -4.37 18.76
N GLY A 257 -8.28 -3.89 19.75
CA GLY A 257 -7.63 -2.58 19.73
C GLY A 257 -6.59 -2.42 18.60
N GLU A 258 -5.77 -3.45 18.35
CA GLU A 258 -4.78 -3.42 17.27
C GLU A 258 -5.43 -3.32 15.88
N TYR A 259 -6.53 -4.06 15.65
CA TYR A 259 -7.25 -3.98 14.39
C TYR A 259 -8.01 -2.66 14.23
N GLN A 260 -8.64 -2.17 15.31
CA GLN A 260 -9.27 -0.85 15.33
C GLN A 260 -8.26 0.25 14.95
N LEU A 261 -7.05 0.21 15.51
CA LEU A 261 -5.98 1.15 15.20
C LEU A 261 -5.54 1.04 13.73
N ALA A 262 -5.39 -0.16 13.19
CA ALA A 262 -5.04 -0.38 11.79
C ALA A 262 -6.09 0.23 10.84
N LEU A 263 -7.38 -0.02 11.11
CA LEU A 263 -8.48 0.57 10.35
C LEU A 263 -8.51 2.10 10.49
N LYS A 264 -8.25 2.64 11.68
CA LYS A 264 -8.23 4.10 11.90
C LYS A 264 -7.11 4.78 11.11
N LYS A 265 -5.92 4.17 11.05
CA LYS A 265 -4.79 4.68 10.24
C LYS A 265 -5.13 4.68 8.76
N MET A 266 -5.71 3.60 8.24
CA MET A 266 -6.11 3.50 6.83
C MET A 266 -7.24 4.48 6.47
N GLU A 267 -8.23 4.65 7.36
CA GLU A 267 -9.29 5.67 7.20
C GLU A 267 -8.71 7.09 7.18
N GLY A 268 -7.74 7.35 8.05
CA GLY A 268 -6.99 8.61 8.07
C GLY A 268 -6.28 8.85 6.75
N PHE A 269 -5.55 7.86 6.22
CA PHE A 269 -4.86 7.95 4.93
C PHE A 269 -5.82 8.35 3.79
N PHE A 270 -6.95 7.66 3.64
CA PHE A 270 -7.94 8.03 2.61
C PHE A 270 -8.62 9.38 2.85
N SER A 271 -8.74 9.81 4.10
CA SER A 271 -9.28 11.14 4.40
C SER A 271 -8.32 12.29 4.06
N PHE A 272 -7.01 12.04 4.09
CA PHE A 272 -5.98 13.02 3.74
C PHE A 272 -5.56 12.97 2.26
N LEU A 273 -5.76 11.84 1.59
CA LEU A 273 -5.37 11.66 0.19
C LEU A 273 -6.20 12.56 -0.73
N ASP A 274 -5.51 13.46 -1.45
CA ASP A 274 -6.12 14.26 -2.51
C ASP A 274 -6.17 13.45 -3.81
N PRO A 275 -7.36 13.17 -4.38
CA PRO A 275 -7.46 12.44 -5.65
C PRO A 275 -6.73 13.11 -6.82
N ALA A 276 -6.51 14.42 -6.77
CA ALA A 276 -5.84 15.18 -7.83
C ALA A 276 -4.33 14.88 -7.94
N VAL A 277 -3.70 14.32 -6.90
CA VAL A 277 -2.26 13.98 -6.90
C VAL A 277 -1.98 12.50 -7.14
N VAL A 278 -3.01 11.69 -7.40
CA VAL A 278 -2.86 10.25 -7.64
C VAL A 278 -2.19 10.01 -8.98
N PHE A 279 -2.56 10.76 -10.02
CA PHE A 279 -2.02 10.60 -11.37
C PHE A 279 -1.29 11.86 -11.83
N GLY A 280 -0.19 11.67 -12.54
CA GLY A 280 0.61 12.73 -13.11
C GLY A 280 0.43 12.85 -14.63
N SER A 281 0.83 14.00 -15.17
CA SER A 281 1.05 14.19 -16.60
C SER A 281 2.34 14.97 -16.85
N PHE A 282 2.90 14.80 -18.03
CA PHE A 282 4.04 15.58 -18.51
C PHE A 282 3.92 15.81 -20.01
N ALA A 283 4.23 17.01 -20.47
CA ALA A 283 4.13 17.41 -21.88
C ALA A 283 2.79 17.02 -22.55
N GLY A 284 1.68 17.13 -21.79
CA GLY A 284 0.33 16.80 -22.26
C GLY A 284 0.04 15.30 -22.41
N ARG A 285 0.83 14.43 -21.75
CA ARG A 285 0.61 12.97 -21.71
C ARG A 285 0.53 12.45 -20.27
N PRO A 286 -0.53 11.69 -19.90
CA PRO A 286 -1.73 11.46 -20.71
C PRO A 286 -2.43 12.79 -21.05
N ASP A 287 -3.24 12.78 -22.11
CA ASP A 287 -4.00 13.98 -22.48
C ASP A 287 -4.95 14.39 -21.35
N ALA A 288 -5.37 15.66 -21.37
CA ALA A 288 -6.16 16.24 -20.28
C ALA A 288 -7.47 15.47 -20.01
N ALA A 289 -8.16 15.00 -21.05
CA ALA A 289 -9.42 14.27 -20.88
C ALA A 289 -9.19 12.88 -20.25
N THR A 290 -8.13 12.19 -20.65
CA THR A 290 -7.71 10.93 -20.03
C THR A 290 -7.34 11.15 -18.55
N LEU A 291 -6.54 12.17 -18.24
CA LEU A 291 -6.13 12.50 -16.88
C LEU A 291 -7.34 12.85 -15.99
N GLU A 292 -8.25 13.70 -16.47
CA GLU A 292 -9.48 14.06 -15.76
C GLU A 292 -10.35 12.82 -15.49
N SER A 293 -10.45 11.91 -16.45
CA SER A 293 -11.18 10.65 -16.28
C SER A 293 -10.56 9.77 -15.18
N MET A 294 -9.23 9.68 -15.13
CA MET A 294 -8.52 8.91 -14.10
C MET A 294 -8.70 9.53 -12.71
N ILE A 295 -8.56 10.86 -12.59
CA ILE A 295 -8.79 11.60 -11.34
C ILE A 295 -10.23 11.46 -10.84
N ALA A 296 -11.22 11.53 -11.74
CA ALA A 296 -12.62 11.36 -11.38
C ALA A 296 -12.91 9.95 -10.81
N ARG A 297 -12.30 8.92 -11.40
CA ARG A 297 -12.42 7.53 -10.89
C ARG A 297 -11.70 7.35 -9.56
N ALA A 298 -10.49 7.89 -9.41
CA ALA A 298 -9.77 7.89 -8.14
C ALA A 298 -10.59 8.55 -7.04
N ARG A 299 -11.18 9.73 -7.30
CA ARG A 299 -12.04 10.43 -6.34
C ARG A 299 -13.20 9.55 -5.89
N ARG A 300 -13.88 8.90 -6.84
CA ARG A 300 -15.00 8.00 -6.55
C ARG A 300 -14.56 6.82 -5.70
N ASN A 301 -13.46 6.17 -6.05
CA ASN A 301 -12.97 4.98 -5.36
C ASN A 301 -12.45 5.33 -3.95
N ILE A 302 -11.72 6.42 -3.79
CA ILE A 302 -11.28 6.92 -2.48
C ILE A 302 -12.49 7.22 -1.59
N GLU A 303 -13.53 7.87 -2.12
CA GLU A 303 -14.76 8.16 -1.35
C GLU A 303 -15.48 6.87 -0.91
N LEU A 304 -15.65 5.92 -1.82
CA LEU A 304 -16.22 4.60 -1.52
C LEU A 304 -15.39 3.87 -0.46
N GLY A 305 -14.06 3.87 -0.62
CA GLY A 305 -13.13 3.27 0.32
C GLY A 305 -13.21 3.91 1.71
N ARG A 306 -13.35 5.24 1.78
CA ARG A 306 -13.51 5.98 3.03
C ARG A 306 -14.79 5.58 3.76
N ARG A 307 -15.92 5.50 3.05
CA ARG A 307 -17.20 5.05 3.64
C ARG A 307 -17.12 3.60 4.13
N TYR A 308 -16.55 2.71 3.32
CA TYR A 308 -16.33 1.31 3.68
C TYR A 308 -15.45 1.17 4.94
N LEU A 309 -14.33 1.88 4.99
CA LEU A 309 -13.42 1.88 6.15
C LEU A 309 -14.08 2.46 7.40
N ARG A 310 -14.91 3.50 7.27
CA ARG A 310 -15.66 4.08 8.39
C ARG A 310 -16.67 3.11 8.97
N ALA A 311 -17.42 2.41 8.13
CA ALA A 311 -18.35 1.37 8.58
C ALA A 311 -17.62 0.22 9.31
N LYS A 312 -16.49 -0.22 8.77
CA LYS A 312 -15.63 -1.23 9.42
C LYS A 312 -15.02 -0.74 10.73
N LEU A 313 -14.52 0.49 10.75
CA LEU A 313 -13.95 1.11 11.94
C LEU A 313 -15.01 1.21 13.04
N LEU A 314 -16.24 1.62 12.70
CA LEU A 314 -17.34 1.64 13.67
C LEU A 314 -17.61 0.23 14.22
N ALA A 315 -17.73 -0.78 13.36
CA ALA A 315 -17.93 -2.16 13.78
C ALA A 315 -16.87 -2.64 14.76
N MET A 316 -15.59 -2.41 14.44
CA MET A 316 -14.50 -2.75 15.35
C MET A 316 -14.48 -1.90 16.61
N SER A 317 -14.92 -0.65 16.55
CA SER A 317 -15.01 0.23 17.72
C SER A 317 -16.14 -0.16 18.67
N VAL A 318 -17.24 -0.71 18.16
CA VAL A 318 -18.29 -1.32 19.00
C VAL A 318 -17.73 -2.54 19.72
N LEU A 319 -16.99 -3.41 19.03
CA LEU A 319 -16.33 -4.53 19.69
C LEU A 319 -15.27 -4.07 20.70
N ALA A 320 -14.50 -3.03 20.40
CA ALA A 320 -13.51 -2.46 21.31
C ALA A 320 -14.18 -1.91 22.58
N ALA A 321 -15.32 -1.24 22.44
CA ALA A 321 -16.11 -0.73 23.56
C ALA A 321 -16.67 -1.86 24.44
N LEU A 322 -17.18 -2.93 23.82
CA LEU A 322 -17.63 -4.12 24.54
C LEU A 322 -16.47 -4.82 25.26
N ALA A 323 -15.31 -4.95 24.62
CA ALA A 323 -14.12 -5.54 25.24
C ALA A 323 -13.66 -4.72 26.46
N GLU A 324 -13.48 -3.41 26.27
CA GLU A 324 -13.04 -2.49 27.32
C GLU A 324 -13.96 -2.55 28.56
N LEU A 325 -15.27 -2.47 28.36
CA LEU A 325 -16.26 -2.47 29.46
C LEU A 325 -16.47 -3.82 30.12
N THR A 326 -16.01 -4.92 29.52
CA THR A 326 -16.17 -6.28 30.07
C THR A 326 -14.86 -6.88 30.58
N GLY A 327 -13.74 -6.18 30.37
CA GLY A 327 -12.51 -6.28 31.14
C GLY A 327 -11.24 -6.19 30.32
N GLY A 328 -11.18 -5.19 29.44
CA GLY A 328 -10.01 -4.79 28.66
C GLY A 328 -9.91 -5.44 27.28
N ASP A 329 -8.96 -4.94 26.50
CA ASP A 329 -8.64 -5.42 25.15
C ASP A 329 -8.31 -6.94 25.14
N ALA A 330 -8.66 -7.61 24.04
CA ALA A 330 -8.52 -9.05 23.90
C ALA A 330 -8.35 -9.45 22.42
N PRO A 331 -7.93 -10.69 22.13
CA PRO A 331 -7.90 -11.21 20.76
C PRO A 331 -9.26 -11.06 20.06
N VAL A 332 -9.26 -10.68 18.78
CA VAL A 332 -10.51 -10.53 18.00
C VAL A 332 -11.35 -11.80 17.99
N ALA A 333 -10.69 -12.97 17.92
CA ALA A 333 -11.36 -14.27 17.93
C ALA A 333 -12.22 -14.50 19.18
N LEU A 334 -11.89 -13.88 20.34
CA LEU A 334 -12.70 -14.00 21.56
C LEU A 334 -14.12 -13.44 21.37
N PHE A 335 -14.28 -12.41 20.54
CA PHE A 335 -15.57 -11.74 20.31
C PHE A 335 -16.21 -12.13 18.98
N MET A 336 -15.42 -12.47 17.97
CA MET A 336 -15.90 -12.74 16.60
C MET A 336 -15.97 -14.23 16.25
N GLY A 337 -15.27 -15.09 16.99
CA GLY A 337 -15.02 -16.48 16.61
C GLY A 337 -13.77 -16.62 15.76
N ASP A 338 -13.34 -17.86 15.53
CA ASP A 338 -12.18 -18.16 14.70
C ASP A 338 -12.48 -17.93 13.21
N LEU A 339 -11.43 -17.66 12.43
CA LEU A 339 -11.54 -17.64 10.97
C LEU A 339 -11.82 -19.06 10.45
N PRO A 340 -12.67 -19.21 9.43
CA PRO A 340 -13.03 -20.52 8.89
C PRO A 340 -11.79 -21.24 8.34
N GLY A 341 -11.63 -22.51 8.72
CA GLY A 341 -10.55 -23.36 8.24
C GLY A 341 -11.08 -24.62 7.54
N PRO A 342 -10.27 -25.32 6.72
CA PRO A 342 -10.70 -26.52 6.00
C PRO A 342 -11.24 -27.65 6.90
N GLU A 343 -10.84 -27.66 8.18
CA GLU A 343 -11.13 -28.74 9.13
C GLU A 343 -11.93 -28.28 10.36
N HIS A 344 -12.32 -27.00 10.44
CA HIS A 344 -13.08 -26.47 11.58
C HIS A 344 -14.11 -25.43 11.15
N LEU A 345 -15.37 -25.72 11.46
CA LEU A 345 -16.46 -24.76 11.46
C LEU A 345 -16.74 -24.40 12.92
N THR A 346 -16.52 -23.15 13.28
CA THR A 346 -16.79 -22.62 14.62
C THR A 346 -17.97 -21.68 14.56
N ASP A 347 -18.74 -21.61 15.65
CA ASP A 347 -19.72 -20.54 15.84
C ASP A 347 -19.02 -19.19 15.72
N ARG A 348 -19.65 -18.26 14.99
CA ARG A 348 -19.14 -16.91 14.78
C ARG A 348 -20.16 -15.87 15.19
N LEU A 349 -19.68 -14.66 15.44
CA LEU A 349 -20.53 -13.55 15.89
C LEU A 349 -21.72 -13.35 14.94
N GLU A 350 -21.50 -13.41 13.63
CA GLU A 350 -22.58 -13.14 12.67
C GLU A 350 -23.65 -14.21 12.58
N ASP A 351 -23.40 -15.44 13.04
CA ASP A 351 -24.44 -16.48 13.14
C ASP A 351 -25.55 -16.07 14.13
N PHE A 352 -25.25 -15.13 15.02
CA PHE A 352 -26.16 -14.61 16.04
C PHE A 352 -26.58 -13.16 15.80
N LEU A 353 -26.11 -12.52 14.72
CA LEU A 353 -26.55 -11.19 14.32
C LEU A 353 -27.82 -11.28 13.46
N PRO A 354 -28.68 -10.24 13.50
CA PRO A 354 -29.77 -10.15 12.53
C PRO A 354 -29.21 -10.02 11.12
N ALA A 355 -29.92 -10.57 10.14
CA ALA A 355 -29.57 -10.43 8.73
C ALA A 355 -29.37 -8.94 8.37
N PRO A 356 -28.33 -8.57 7.61
CA PRO A 356 -28.13 -7.20 7.19
C PRO A 356 -29.30 -6.74 6.32
N GLU A 357 -29.97 -5.66 6.72
CA GLU A 357 -31.06 -5.05 5.96
C GLU A 357 -30.79 -3.55 5.80
N ALA A 358 -30.92 -3.05 4.58
CA ALA A 358 -30.83 -1.62 4.28
C ALA A 358 -32.13 -0.92 4.72
N ARG A 359 -32.13 -0.35 5.93
CA ARG A 359 -33.27 0.34 6.54
C ARG A 359 -33.08 1.86 6.64
N ALA A 360 -31.89 2.35 6.35
CA ALA A 360 -31.53 3.77 6.36
C ALA A 360 -31.07 4.24 4.97
N GLU A 361 -30.96 5.56 4.79
CA GLU A 361 -30.33 6.13 3.60
C GLU A 361 -28.83 5.86 3.62
N LEU A 362 -28.35 5.12 2.61
CA LEU A 362 -26.98 4.64 2.53
C LEU A 362 -26.52 4.51 1.08
N ASP A 363 -25.21 4.40 0.91
CA ASP A 363 -24.59 4.03 -0.36
C ASP A 363 -24.77 2.52 -0.61
N PRO A 364 -25.58 2.12 -1.62
CA PRO A 364 -25.86 0.72 -1.87
C PRO A 364 -24.61 -0.07 -2.23
N GLU A 365 -23.62 0.57 -2.85
CA GLU A 365 -22.37 -0.09 -3.24
C GLU A 365 -21.53 -0.43 -2.01
N VAL A 366 -21.48 0.48 -1.04
CA VAL A 366 -20.77 0.24 0.23
C VAL A 366 -21.45 -0.89 0.99
N PHE A 367 -22.78 -0.89 1.04
CA PHE A 367 -23.55 -1.94 1.73
C PHE A 367 -23.34 -3.32 1.09
N GLU A 368 -23.41 -3.42 -0.24
CA GLU A 368 -23.14 -4.65 -0.99
C GLU A 368 -21.72 -5.18 -0.71
N LEU A 369 -20.71 -4.30 -0.74
CA LEU A 369 -19.32 -4.67 -0.45
C LEU A 369 -19.11 -5.13 1.00
N LEU A 370 -19.86 -4.60 1.96
CA LEU A 370 -19.83 -5.05 3.35
C LEU A 370 -20.53 -6.41 3.51
N ALA A 371 -21.65 -6.63 2.82
CA ALA A 371 -22.46 -7.84 2.95
C ALA A 371 -21.87 -9.04 2.18
N GLU A 372 -21.50 -8.83 0.92
CA GLU A 372 -21.05 -9.88 -0.02
C GLU A 372 -19.53 -10.03 -0.04
N GLY A 373 -18.82 -8.92 0.16
CA GLY A 373 -17.38 -8.89 0.38
C GLY A 373 -16.52 -8.47 -0.82
N ARG A 374 -15.22 -8.37 -0.55
CA ARG A 374 -14.17 -8.13 -1.53
C ARG A 374 -13.94 -9.37 -2.42
N LYS A 375 -13.13 -9.21 -3.47
CA LYS A 375 -12.80 -10.31 -4.39
C LYS A 375 -12.11 -11.49 -3.69
N SER A 376 -11.20 -11.20 -2.77
CA SER A 376 -10.41 -12.22 -2.09
C SER A 376 -10.57 -12.13 -0.57
N GLU A 377 -10.35 -13.27 0.09
CA GLU A 377 -10.13 -13.32 1.53
C GLU A 377 -8.70 -12.86 1.86
N SER A 378 -8.52 -12.35 3.07
CA SER A 378 -7.20 -12.01 3.60
C SER A 378 -6.84 -13.01 4.70
N LYS A 379 -5.54 -13.21 4.95
CA LYS A 379 -5.09 -14.18 5.98
C LYS A 379 -5.56 -13.85 7.40
N PHE A 380 -5.93 -12.60 7.65
CA PHE A 380 -6.32 -12.07 8.95
C PHE A 380 -7.79 -11.65 9.01
N ASP A 381 -8.53 -11.63 7.90
CA ASP A 381 -9.91 -11.12 7.87
C ASP A 381 -10.71 -11.72 6.71
N LEU A 382 -12.02 -11.77 6.91
CA LEU A 382 -12.97 -12.26 5.93
C LEU A 382 -13.14 -11.26 4.79
N ARG A 383 -13.53 -11.77 3.62
CA ARG A 383 -13.81 -10.92 2.47
C ARG A 383 -15.00 -9.98 2.71
N ASN A 384 -16.02 -10.44 3.43
CA ASN A 384 -17.18 -9.65 3.84
C ASN A 384 -17.09 -9.24 5.31
N SER A 385 -18.00 -8.40 5.77
CA SER A 385 -18.01 -7.89 7.15
C SER A 385 -19.44 -7.75 7.67
N PRO A 386 -20.03 -8.87 8.11
CA PRO A 386 -21.44 -8.93 8.49
C PRO A 386 -21.82 -7.96 9.62
N LEU A 387 -20.96 -7.79 10.64
CA LEU A 387 -21.19 -6.79 11.69
C LEU A 387 -21.24 -5.37 11.13
N ALA A 388 -20.30 -5.01 10.26
CA ALA A 388 -20.27 -3.69 9.63
C ALA A 388 -21.47 -3.49 8.68
N ALA A 389 -21.87 -4.52 7.93
CA ALA A 389 -23.08 -4.49 7.10
C ALA A 389 -24.35 -4.29 7.94
N CYS A 390 -24.46 -4.99 9.07
CA CYS A 390 -25.58 -4.85 10.01
C CYS A 390 -25.67 -3.42 10.57
N LEU A 391 -24.55 -2.87 11.08
CA LEU A 391 -24.51 -1.50 11.60
C LEU A 391 -24.81 -0.47 10.50
N TYR A 392 -24.15 -0.57 9.35
CA TYR A 392 -24.31 0.37 8.24
C TYR A 392 -25.74 0.35 7.66
N GLY A 393 -26.33 -0.84 7.49
CA GLY A 393 -27.71 -0.98 7.02
C GLY A 393 -28.74 -0.31 7.94
N ARG A 394 -28.48 -0.28 9.25
CA ARG A 394 -29.36 0.30 10.27
C ARG A 394 -29.14 1.79 10.51
N LEU A 395 -27.90 2.27 10.39
CA LEU A 395 -27.50 3.64 10.70
C LEU A 395 -27.46 4.56 9.47
N GLY A 396 -27.14 4.00 8.31
CA GLY A 396 -26.87 4.76 7.09
C GLY A 396 -25.57 5.57 7.17
N ASP A 397 -25.29 6.35 6.12
CA ASP A 397 -24.06 7.15 6.05
C ASP A 397 -23.97 8.17 7.19
N ALA A 398 -25.06 8.90 7.44
CA ALA A 398 -25.11 9.94 8.47
C ALA A 398 -24.94 9.35 9.88
N GLY A 399 -25.62 8.23 10.18
CA GLY A 399 -25.55 7.59 11.48
C GLY A 399 -24.16 7.00 11.78
N VAL A 400 -23.47 6.46 10.77
CA VAL A 400 -22.08 6.02 10.95
C VAL A 400 -21.16 7.20 11.26
N VAL A 401 -21.27 8.30 10.53
CA VAL A 401 -20.45 9.51 10.78
C VAL A 401 -20.69 10.04 12.19
N GLN A 402 -21.95 10.15 12.61
CA GLN A 402 -22.31 10.61 13.95
C GLN A 402 -21.77 9.68 15.04
N ALA A 403 -21.92 8.35 14.89
CA ALA A 403 -21.41 7.40 15.87
C ALA A 403 -19.87 7.44 16.00
N LEU A 404 -19.17 7.69 14.89
CA LEU A 404 -17.71 7.82 14.87
C LEU A 404 -17.19 9.04 15.65
N GLU A 405 -18.01 10.07 15.91
CA GLU A 405 -17.64 11.21 16.76
C GLU A 405 -17.36 10.79 18.21
N HIS A 406 -17.92 9.65 18.64
CA HIS A 406 -17.74 9.08 19.97
C HIS A 406 -16.62 8.02 20.04
N VAL A 407 -15.98 7.71 18.91
CA VAL A 407 -14.93 6.67 18.86
C VAL A 407 -13.60 7.22 19.35
N ALA A 408 -13.05 6.59 20.39
CA ALA A 408 -11.69 6.81 20.87
C ALA A 408 -10.76 5.65 20.44
N VAL A 409 -9.57 5.99 19.94
CA VAL A 409 -8.51 5.04 19.58
C VAL A 409 -7.19 5.49 20.23
N PRO A 410 -6.66 4.80 21.27
CA PRO A 410 -7.21 3.59 21.88
C PRO A 410 -8.54 3.87 22.60
N THR A 411 -9.40 2.84 22.69
CA THR A 411 -10.69 2.94 23.38
C THR A 411 -10.48 3.07 24.89
N THR A 412 -11.21 3.99 25.51
CA THR A 412 -11.25 4.20 26.97
C THR A 412 -12.62 3.82 27.52
N ALA A 413 -12.75 3.55 28.82
CA ALA A 413 -14.04 3.23 29.43
C ALA A 413 -15.12 4.30 29.18
N ASP A 414 -14.76 5.59 29.28
CA ASP A 414 -15.70 6.70 29.02
C ASP A 414 -16.08 6.78 27.53
N GLY A 415 -15.10 6.65 26.63
CA GLY A 415 -15.35 6.63 25.18
C GLY A 415 -16.19 5.42 24.76
N ALA A 416 -15.94 4.25 25.35
CA ALA A 416 -16.72 3.04 25.15
C ALA A 416 -18.18 3.24 25.55
N ARG A 417 -18.44 3.83 26.72
CA ARG A 417 -19.80 4.13 27.19
C ARG A 417 -20.50 5.11 26.26
N ALA A 418 -19.82 6.21 25.92
CA ALA A 418 -20.36 7.24 25.03
C ALA A 418 -20.74 6.67 23.65
N LEU A 419 -19.87 5.83 23.06
CA LEU A 419 -20.15 5.18 21.79
C LEU A 419 -21.39 4.26 21.88
N LEU A 420 -21.44 3.39 22.87
CA LEU A 420 -22.56 2.45 23.01
C LEU A 420 -23.89 3.16 23.30
N ASP A 421 -23.87 4.28 24.03
CA ASP A 421 -25.06 5.08 24.32
C ASP A 421 -25.53 5.90 23.10
N ALA A 422 -24.63 6.21 22.16
CA ALA A 422 -24.97 6.87 20.90
C ALA A 422 -25.66 5.94 19.89
N LEU A 423 -25.56 4.62 20.05
CA LEU A 423 -26.18 3.65 19.16
C LEU A 423 -27.66 3.42 19.50
N PRO A 424 -28.51 3.08 18.50
CA PRO A 424 -29.86 2.59 18.75
C PRO A 424 -29.84 1.42 19.73
N LYS A 425 -30.68 1.50 20.77
CA LYS A 425 -30.69 0.52 21.86
C LYS A 425 -30.81 -0.90 21.34
N ASP A 426 -31.72 -1.17 20.41
CA ASP A 426 -31.95 -2.50 19.85
C ASP A 426 -30.72 -3.04 19.09
N LEU A 427 -29.97 -2.17 18.42
CA LEU A 427 -28.75 -2.51 17.71
C LEU A 427 -27.63 -2.87 18.70
N ARG A 428 -27.44 -2.03 19.73
CA ARG A 428 -26.52 -2.31 20.84
C ARG A 428 -26.85 -3.64 21.52
N THR A 429 -28.11 -3.86 21.89
CA THR A 429 -28.60 -5.09 22.51
C THR A 429 -28.25 -6.30 21.64
N SER A 430 -28.52 -6.22 20.34
CA SER A 430 -28.29 -7.33 19.41
C SER A 430 -26.81 -7.71 19.32
N VAL A 431 -25.93 -6.71 19.17
CA VAL A 431 -24.47 -6.96 19.07
C VAL A 431 -23.91 -7.48 20.39
N ALA A 432 -24.32 -6.90 21.54
CA ALA A 432 -23.85 -7.35 22.85
C ALA A 432 -24.28 -8.80 23.16
N LEU A 433 -25.52 -9.16 22.83
CA LEU A 433 -26.03 -10.53 23.00
C LEU A 433 -25.36 -11.53 22.05
N ALA A 434 -25.11 -11.14 20.80
CA ALA A 434 -24.35 -11.96 19.86
C ALA A 434 -22.92 -12.19 20.36
N ALA A 435 -22.23 -11.14 20.81
CA ALA A 435 -20.89 -11.25 21.39
C ALA A 435 -20.88 -12.15 22.64
N ALA A 436 -21.93 -12.10 23.48
CA ALA A 436 -22.05 -12.95 24.67
C ALA A 436 -22.18 -14.45 24.35
N ARG A 437 -22.60 -14.81 23.12
CA ARG A 437 -22.64 -16.21 22.65
C ARG A 437 -21.26 -16.75 22.36
N ILE A 438 -20.34 -15.90 21.92
CA ILE A 438 -18.96 -16.27 21.57
C ILE A 438 -18.01 -16.11 22.76
N ALA A 439 -18.02 -14.92 23.39
CA ALA A 439 -17.14 -14.57 24.49
C ALA A 439 -17.66 -15.12 25.82
N HIS A 440 -17.64 -16.44 26.01
CA HIS A 440 -18.22 -17.11 27.19
C HIS A 440 -17.71 -16.56 28.52
N THR A 441 -16.42 -16.20 28.61
CA THR A 441 -15.81 -15.62 29.82
C THR A 441 -16.25 -14.19 30.12
N ARG A 442 -16.87 -13.51 29.15
CA ARG A 442 -17.40 -12.13 29.26
C ARG A 442 -18.93 -12.06 29.18
N SER A 443 -19.61 -13.21 29.03
CA SER A 443 -21.05 -13.28 28.71
C SER A 443 -21.94 -12.49 29.69
N ASP A 444 -21.76 -12.63 30.99
CA ASP A 444 -22.62 -11.96 31.98
C ASP A 444 -22.47 -10.44 31.93
N ALA A 445 -21.24 -9.95 31.79
CA ALA A 445 -20.96 -8.53 31.63
C ALA A 445 -21.52 -7.98 30.30
N LEU A 446 -21.39 -8.75 29.20
CA LEU A 446 -21.96 -8.38 27.91
C LEU A 446 -23.49 -8.32 27.94
N ARG A 447 -24.14 -9.28 28.59
CA ARG A 447 -25.61 -9.29 28.77
C ARG A 447 -26.08 -8.11 29.63
N ALA A 448 -25.27 -7.66 30.59
CA ALA A 448 -25.58 -6.47 31.39
C ALA A 448 -25.48 -5.15 30.59
N LEU A 449 -24.75 -5.14 29.47
CA LEU A 449 -24.64 -4.00 28.56
C LEU A 449 -25.75 -3.97 27.49
N ALA A 450 -26.52 -5.05 27.36
CA ALA A 450 -27.55 -5.23 26.33
C ALA A 450 -28.73 -4.25 26.50
#